data_AF-A0A7S1M2X2-F1
#
_entry.id   AF-A0A7S1M2X2-F1
#
_cell.length_a   1.000
_cell.length_b   1.000
_cell.length_c   1.000
_cell.angle_alpha   90.00
_cell.angle_beta   90.00
_cell.angle_gamma   90.00
#
_symmetry.space_group_name_H-M   'P 1'
#
loop_
_entity.id
_entity.type
_entity.pdbx_description
1 polymer ?
#
loop_
_entity_poly.entity_id
_entity_poly.type
_entity_poly.pdbx_seq_one_letter_code
_entity_poly.pdbx_strand_id
1 'polypeptide(L)'
;PSPFGRRGGAPGSHSSQSHSATHRRTNSSHKAASSEGTSSHSSQSHPATHRHTDSSHKVAHSGSGSSTSTSHSTSTGLHRETEVEGKAAPAAAKTARHKHHSRSGSCSSSDKEIMEAMGAGSAKGSFPSAPATCGKKAFSFSGVDKAKFLNCFAAEAKGISEPCGKCFVGAAVYGVKNCAMKCMMSWCSEGCLACAQEYREGPLKECVGFDTPEASTC
;
A
#
# COMPACT_ATOMS: atom_id res chain seq x y z
N PRO A 1 -35.63 1.44 -65.47
CA PRO A 1 -36.44 0.69 -64.48
C PRO A 1 -36.25 1.25 -63.06
N SER A 2 -37.35 1.77 -62.52
CA SER A 2 -37.49 2.68 -61.37
C SER A 2 -37.04 2.14 -60.01
N PRO A 3 -36.61 3.03 -59.08
CA PRO A 3 -36.63 2.79 -57.63
C PRO A 3 -37.88 3.44 -56.97
N PHE A 4 -38.62 2.67 -56.18
CA PHE A 4 -39.58 3.14 -55.17
C PHE A 4 -38.96 2.86 -53.79
N GLY A 5 -39.11 3.67 -52.74
CA GLY A 5 -40.03 4.77 -52.56
C GLY A 5 -39.66 5.71 -51.41
N ARG A 6 -40.49 6.73 -51.27
CA ARG A 6 -40.42 7.85 -50.32
C ARG A 6 -41.41 7.67 -49.16
N ARG A 7 -41.22 8.55 -48.17
CA ARG A 7 -42.13 9.11 -47.14
C ARG A 7 -41.83 8.54 -45.73
N GLY A 8 -41.47 9.31 -44.71
CA GLY A 8 -41.67 10.75 -44.43
C GLY A 8 -42.97 10.96 -43.65
N GLY A 9 -42.89 10.95 -42.32
CA GLY A 9 -44.01 11.22 -41.42
C GLY A 9 -43.57 11.45 -39.97
N ALA A 10 -43.84 12.64 -39.45
CA ALA A 10 -43.99 13.01 -38.04
C ALA A 10 -45.39 13.67 -37.90
N PRO A 11 -45.93 14.05 -36.72
CA PRO A 11 -45.52 13.81 -35.33
C PRO A 11 -46.66 13.15 -34.49
N GLY A 12 -46.38 12.73 -33.25
CA GLY A 12 -47.38 12.22 -32.32
C GLY A 12 -47.14 12.75 -30.90
N SER A 13 -47.98 13.69 -30.48
CA SER A 13 -48.10 14.16 -29.09
C SER A 13 -48.80 13.11 -28.23
N HIS A 14 -48.25 12.76 -27.06
CA HIS A 14 -49.02 12.19 -25.96
C HIS A 14 -48.61 12.80 -24.62
N SER A 15 -49.63 13.25 -23.92
CA SER A 15 -49.64 13.91 -22.62
C SER A 15 -49.29 13.00 -21.44
N SER A 16 -48.71 13.65 -20.43
CA SER A 16 -48.94 13.49 -18.99
C SER A 16 -48.88 12.09 -18.35
N GLN A 17 -47.90 11.92 -17.45
CA GLN A 17 -48.18 11.40 -16.11
C GLN A 17 -47.14 11.85 -15.09
N SER A 18 -47.66 12.48 -14.05
CA SER A 18 -46.99 13.07 -12.89
C SER A 18 -46.56 11.98 -11.91
N HIS A 19 -45.32 12.03 -11.39
CA HIS A 19 -45.01 11.45 -10.09
C HIS A 19 -44.13 12.40 -9.28
N SER A 20 -44.73 12.91 -8.20
CA SER A 20 -44.15 13.74 -7.16
C SER A 20 -43.13 12.94 -6.34
N ALA A 21 -41.96 13.52 -6.09
CA ALA A 21 -41.11 13.14 -4.97
C ALA A 21 -40.39 14.39 -4.45
N THR A 22 -41.08 15.08 -3.54
CA THR A 22 -40.59 16.20 -2.75
C THR A 22 -39.66 15.69 -1.66
N HIS A 23 -38.36 15.99 -1.72
CA HIS A 23 -37.56 16.07 -0.49
C HIS A 23 -36.67 17.32 -0.48
N ARG A 24 -37.04 18.19 0.47
CA ARG A 24 -36.38 19.42 0.90
C ARG A 24 -34.92 19.16 1.27
N ARG A 25 -34.00 20.01 0.78
CA ARG A 25 -32.79 20.36 1.53
C ARG A 25 -32.87 21.83 1.89
N THR A 26 -33.09 22.08 3.17
CA THR A 26 -33.07 23.40 3.79
C THR A 26 -31.67 23.97 3.76
N ASN A 27 -31.51 25.05 3.01
CA ASN A 27 -30.39 25.98 3.14
C ASN A 27 -30.64 26.81 4.41
N SER A 28 -29.73 26.73 5.39
CA SER A 28 -29.71 27.66 6.52
C SER A 28 -28.33 28.27 6.60
N SER A 29 -28.22 29.40 5.93
CA SER A 29 -27.26 30.45 6.23
C SER A 29 -27.67 31.11 7.54
N HIS A 30 -26.84 31.05 8.58
CA HIS A 30 -26.93 31.97 9.69
C HIS A 30 -25.60 32.69 9.91
N LYS A 31 -25.80 33.97 10.18
CA LYS A 31 -24.90 35.12 10.13
C LYS A 31 -24.17 35.28 11.45
N ALA A 32 -22.99 35.90 11.35
CA ALA A 32 -22.08 36.29 12.41
C ALA A 32 -22.72 37.08 13.57
N ALA A 33 -22.17 36.90 14.77
CA ALA A 33 -22.06 37.93 15.79
C ALA A 33 -20.86 37.66 16.71
N SER A 34 -20.03 38.68 16.88
CA SER A 34 -18.89 38.79 17.79
C SER A 34 -19.28 38.69 19.27
N SER A 35 -18.35 38.22 20.10
CA SER A 35 -18.12 38.80 21.43
C SER A 35 -16.76 38.38 21.98
N GLU A 36 -16.00 39.38 22.37
CA GLU A 36 -14.76 39.32 23.14
C GLU A 36 -15.01 38.67 24.51
N GLY A 37 -14.02 37.95 25.05
CA GLY A 37 -14.12 37.29 26.35
C GLY A 37 -12.78 36.77 26.83
N THR A 38 -12.27 37.42 27.86
CA THR A 38 -10.95 37.35 28.48
C THR A 38 -10.64 36.06 29.24
N SER A 39 -9.33 35.77 29.35
CA SER A 39 -8.63 35.18 30.51
C SER A 39 -9.08 33.84 31.07
N SER A 40 -8.17 32.85 31.07
CA SER A 40 -7.58 32.30 32.31
C SER A 40 -6.56 31.20 31.99
N HIS A 41 -5.28 31.51 32.27
CA HIS A 41 -4.25 30.51 32.51
C HIS A 41 -4.55 29.84 33.87
N SER A 42 -4.79 28.52 33.87
CA SER A 42 -4.73 27.72 35.09
C SER A 42 -3.60 26.72 34.98
N SER A 43 -2.48 27.10 35.59
CA SER A 43 -1.47 26.19 36.11
C SER A 43 -2.13 25.22 37.09
N GLN A 44 -1.88 23.92 36.96
CA GLN A 44 -1.98 23.01 38.09
C GLN A 44 -0.98 21.87 37.94
N SER A 45 -0.26 21.68 39.02
CA SER A 45 0.97 20.93 39.22
C SER A 45 0.72 19.72 40.11
N HIS A 46 1.22 18.54 39.69
CA HIS A 46 1.66 17.37 40.50
C HIS A 46 0.60 16.66 41.39
N PRO A 47 0.73 15.34 41.71
CA PRO A 47 1.96 14.66 42.15
C PRO A 47 2.28 13.28 41.57
N ALA A 48 3.55 12.94 41.71
CA ALA A 48 4.10 11.60 41.63
C ALA A 48 3.75 10.79 42.87
N THR A 49 3.47 9.49 42.72
CA THR A 49 3.82 8.46 43.72
C THR A 49 3.60 7.02 43.22
N HIS A 50 4.59 6.17 43.54
CA HIS A 50 4.58 4.70 43.71
C HIS A 50 4.37 3.83 42.44
N ARG A 51 5.40 3.16 41.88
CA ARG A 51 6.24 2.05 42.40
C ARG A 51 5.41 0.78 42.67
N HIS A 52 5.40 -0.13 41.70
CA HIS A 52 5.21 -1.56 41.95
C HIS A 52 6.36 -2.35 41.32
N THR A 53 6.87 -3.25 42.15
CA THR A 53 7.99 -4.16 42.00
C THR A 53 7.59 -5.42 41.24
N ASP A 54 8.59 -6.00 40.57
CA ASP A 54 8.88 -7.42 40.42
C ASP A 54 7.79 -8.34 39.83
N SER A 55 8.09 -8.96 38.69
CA SER A 55 8.18 -10.43 38.67
C SER A 55 8.89 -10.91 37.41
N SER A 56 10.05 -11.52 37.65
CA SER A 56 10.85 -12.24 36.68
C SER A 56 10.13 -13.52 36.25
N HIS A 57 9.71 -13.62 34.99
CA HIS A 57 9.38 -14.91 34.38
C HIS A 57 10.54 -15.42 33.52
N LYS A 58 11.33 -16.27 34.17
CA LYS A 58 12.39 -17.11 33.59
C LYS A 58 11.73 -18.22 32.79
N VAL A 59 11.63 -18.08 31.47
CA VAL A 59 11.21 -19.19 30.60
C VAL A 59 12.45 -19.97 30.18
N ALA A 60 12.60 -21.15 30.76
CA ALA A 60 13.56 -22.15 30.31
C ALA A 60 13.02 -22.82 29.04
N HIS A 61 13.79 -22.80 27.96
CA HIS A 61 13.62 -23.74 26.86
C HIS A 61 14.82 -24.69 26.84
N SER A 62 14.57 -25.93 27.25
CA SER A 62 15.40 -27.10 26.99
C SER A 62 14.53 -28.11 26.27
N GLY A 63 15.09 -28.85 25.31
CA GLY A 63 14.52 -30.12 24.89
C GLY A 63 14.30 -30.29 23.39
N SER A 64 15.19 -31.10 22.82
CA SER A 64 15.17 -31.73 21.51
C SER A 64 13.83 -32.37 21.11
N GLY A 65 13.60 -32.49 19.80
CA GLY A 65 12.54 -33.36 19.29
C GLY A 65 12.41 -33.31 17.78
N SER A 66 13.22 -34.10 17.08
CA SER A 66 13.04 -34.46 15.68
C SER A 66 11.64 -35.04 15.46
N SER A 67 10.95 -34.59 14.41
CA SER A 67 9.84 -35.33 13.80
C SER A 67 9.78 -35.00 12.32
N THR A 68 10.48 -35.84 11.55
CA THR A 68 10.26 -36.06 10.13
C THR A 68 8.85 -36.61 9.93
N SER A 69 7.95 -35.80 9.37
CA SER A 69 6.68 -36.27 8.83
C SER A 69 6.80 -36.39 7.31
N THR A 70 7.10 -37.60 6.88
CA THR A 70 6.96 -38.07 5.50
C THR A 70 5.47 -38.17 5.20
N SER A 71 4.96 -37.38 4.26
CA SER A 71 3.63 -37.59 3.67
C SER A 71 3.83 -37.86 2.19
N HIS A 72 3.77 -39.13 1.82
CA HIS A 72 3.64 -39.58 0.44
C HIS A 72 2.14 -39.71 0.16
N SER A 73 1.58 -38.77 -0.61
CA SER A 73 0.26 -38.95 -1.22
C SER A 73 0.47 -39.53 -2.61
N THR A 74 0.25 -40.83 -2.70
CA THR A 74 0.03 -41.56 -3.95
C THR A 74 -1.27 -41.05 -4.56
N SER A 75 -1.20 -40.41 -5.73
CA SER A 75 -2.39 -40.17 -6.54
C SER A 75 -2.07 -40.55 -7.97
N THR A 76 -2.51 -41.74 -8.32
CA THR A 76 -2.71 -42.23 -9.68
C THR A 76 -3.66 -41.29 -10.41
N GLY A 77 -3.25 -40.78 -11.56
CA GLY A 77 -4.09 -39.93 -12.40
C GLY A 77 -3.51 -39.81 -13.80
N LEU A 78 -4.05 -40.60 -14.72
CA LEU A 78 -3.73 -40.64 -16.13
C LEU A 78 -4.01 -39.29 -16.82
N HIS A 79 -3.06 -38.85 -17.64
CA HIS A 79 -3.27 -38.21 -18.96
C HIS A 79 -1.89 -38.21 -19.65
N ARG A 80 -1.64 -39.22 -20.49
CA ARG A 80 -1.81 -39.24 -21.95
C ARG A 80 -0.87 -38.27 -22.69
N GLU A 81 -0.01 -38.93 -23.45
CA GLU A 81 1.14 -38.50 -24.25
C GLU A 81 0.84 -37.45 -25.33
N THR A 82 1.80 -36.56 -25.58
CA THR A 82 2.34 -36.37 -26.93
C THR A 82 3.85 -36.14 -26.86
N GLU A 83 4.56 -37.06 -27.50
CA GLU A 83 6.00 -37.14 -27.71
C GLU A 83 6.48 -36.06 -28.69
N VAL A 84 7.63 -35.44 -28.40
CA VAL A 84 8.50 -34.88 -29.44
C VAL A 84 9.91 -35.39 -29.17
N GLU A 85 10.35 -36.25 -30.06
CA GLU A 85 11.64 -36.93 -30.09
C GLU A 85 12.78 -35.91 -30.28
N GLY A 86 13.84 -36.04 -29.47
CA GLY A 86 14.97 -35.09 -29.50
C GLY A 86 16.18 -35.49 -28.66
N LYS A 87 16.79 -36.64 -28.97
CA LYS A 87 18.24 -36.94 -28.97
C LYS A 87 19.11 -36.57 -27.73
N ALA A 88 19.41 -37.62 -26.94
CA ALA A 88 20.58 -37.93 -26.09
C ALA A 88 21.43 -36.83 -25.37
N ALA A 89 21.60 -37.06 -24.06
CA ALA A 89 22.39 -36.36 -23.02
C ALA A 89 23.94 -36.61 -23.12
N PRO A 90 24.82 -36.24 -22.15
CA PRO A 90 24.62 -35.52 -20.87
C PRO A 90 25.72 -34.49 -20.48
N ALA A 91 25.37 -33.49 -19.65
CA ALA A 91 26.33 -32.87 -18.74
C ALA A 91 25.60 -32.36 -17.48
N ALA A 92 26.13 -32.75 -16.32
CA ALA A 92 25.55 -32.55 -15.00
C ALA A 92 25.24 -31.07 -14.69
N ALA A 93 23.95 -30.72 -14.64
CA ALA A 93 23.49 -29.47 -14.08
C ALA A 93 22.96 -29.73 -12.66
N LYS A 94 23.62 -29.14 -11.66
CA LYS A 94 23.10 -29.02 -10.29
C LYS A 94 21.87 -28.10 -10.34
N THR A 95 20.70 -28.65 -10.63
CA THR A 95 19.44 -27.90 -10.54
C THR A 95 19.07 -27.74 -9.07
N ALA A 96 19.57 -26.66 -8.47
CA ALA A 96 18.91 -26.06 -7.33
C ALA A 96 17.46 -25.80 -7.74
N ARG A 97 16.57 -26.56 -7.12
CA ARG A 97 15.12 -26.44 -7.28
C ARG A 97 14.71 -25.07 -6.74
N HIS A 98 14.72 -24.06 -7.61
CA HIS A 98 14.08 -22.79 -7.30
C HIS A 98 12.60 -23.10 -7.09
N LYS A 99 12.17 -23.04 -5.83
CA LYS A 99 10.75 -22.91 -5.49
C LYS A 99 10.25 -21.67 -6.22
N HIS A 100 9.62 -21.85 -7.37
CA HIS A 100 8.64 -20.89 -7.86
C HIS A 100 7.48 -20.94 -6.87
N HIS A 101 7.58 -20.17 -5.79
CA HIS A 101 6.38 -19.63 -5.20
C HIS A 101 5.68 -18.87 -6.33
N SER A 102 4.40 -19.18 -6.60
CA SER A 102 3.54 -18.19 -7.21
C SER A 102 3.58 -17.00 -6.25
N ARG A 103 4.39 -15.99 -6.57
CA ARG A 103 4.80 -14.97 -5.60
C ARG A 103 3.62 -14.03 -5.39
N SER A 104 2.78 -14.32 -4.40
CA SER A 104 2.23 -13.25 -3.60
C SER A 104 3.42 -12.39 -3.15
N GLY A 105 3.33 -11.07 -3.28
CA GLY A 105 4.43 -10.18 -2.88
C GLY A 105 4.87 -10.37 -1.42
N SER A 106 5.90 -9.63 -1.02
CA SER A 106 6.48 -9.70 0.33
C SER A 106 5.55 -9.14 1.41
N CYS A 107 4.51 -8.40 1.02
CA CYS A 107 3.50 -7.87 1.94
C CYS A 107 2.35 -8.88 2.13
N SER A 108 1.88 -8.97 3.37
CA SER A 108 0.72 -9.76 3.78
C SER A 108 -0.60 -9.01 3.56
N SER A 109 -1.74 -9.69 3.75
CA SER A 109 -3.05 -9.03 3.77
C SER A 109 -3.20 -8.04 4.92
N SER A 110 -2.62 -8.31 6.10
CA SER A 110 -2.64 -7.37 7.22
C SER A 110 -1.84 -6.10 6.91
N ASP A 111 -0.75 -6.21 6.14
CA ASP A 111 -0.02 -5.03 5.65
C ASP A 111 -0.91 -4.18 4.76
N LYS A 112 -1.67 -4.82 3.86
CA LYS A 112 -2.61 -4.14 2.97
C LYS A 112 -3.66 -3.36 3.76
N GLU A 113 -4.28 -3.99 4.76
CA GLU A 113 -5.30 -3.35 5.60
C GLU A 113 -4.75 -2.10 6.32
N ILE A 114 -3.49 -2.14 6.79
CA ILE A 114 -2.83 -0.99 7.41
C ILE A 114 -2.63 0.14 6.39
N MET A 115 -2.14 -0.18 5.19
CA MET A 115 -1.95 0.83 4.13
C MET A 115 -3.28 1.47 3.73
N GLU A 116 -4.32 0.66 3.52
CA GLU A 116 -5.65 1.14 3.16
C GLU A 116 -6.27 2.00 4.26
N ALA A 117 -6.10 1.62 5.53
CA ALA A 117 -6.58 2.40 6.67
C ALA A 117 -5.89 3.76 6.81
N MET A 118 -4.61 3.85 6.46
CA MET A 118 -3.89 5.14 6.39
C MET A 118 -4.33 5.98 5.19
N GLY A 119 -4.75 5.34 4.10
CA GLY A 119 -5.35 5.98 2.95
C GLY A 119 -4.35 6.63 1.98
N ALA A 120 -4.90 7.07 0.85
CA ALA A 120 -4.17 7.72 -0.23
C ALA A 120 -3.96 9.23 0.02
N GLY A 121 -3.28 9.89 -0.92
CA GLY A 121 -3.09 11.33 -0.94
C GLY A 121 -1.82 11.80 -0.23
N SER A 122 -1.73 13.11 -0.01
CA SER A 122 -0.48 13.77 0.44
C SER A 122 -0.58 14.49 1.78
N ALA A 123 -1.69 14.29 2.49
CA ALA A 123 -1.84 14.76 3.86
C ALA A 123 -0.89 14.00 4.80
N LYS A 124 -0.50 14.64 5.91
CA LYS A 124 0.24 13.97 6.97
C LYS A 124 -0.58 12.80 7.53
N GLY A 125 0.04 11.63 7.63
CA GLY A 125 -0.63 10.42 8.11
C GLY A 125 -1.24 9.57 7.00
N SER A 126 -1.27 10.07 5.75
CA SER A 126 -1.56 9.22 4.60
C SER A 126 -0.46 8.17 4.42
N PHE A 127 -0.81 7.03 3.83
CA PHE A 127 0.17 5.98 3.58
C PHE A 127 1.36 6.49 2.76
N PRO A 128 1.20 7.21 1.62
CA PRO A 128 2.33 7.71 0.84
C PRO A 128 3.23 8.71 1.59
N SER A 129 2.68 9.43 2.57
CA SER A 129 3.44 10.39 3.37
C SER A 129 4.45 9.71 4.30
N ALA A 130 4.17 8.49 4.75
CA ALA A 130 5.02 7.72 5.67
C ALA A 130 6.39 7.33 5.05
N PRO A 131 6.47 6.59 3.92
CA PRO A 131 7.75 6.25 3.31
C PRO A 131 8.45 7.49 2.73
N ALA A 132 7.71 8.53 2.31
CA ALA A 132 8.33 9.80 1.88
C ALA A 132 9.03 10.52 3.04
N THR A 133 8.35 10.64 4.18
CA THR A 133 8.91 11.24 5.41
C THR A 133 10.10 10.44 5.92
N CYS A 134 9.99 9.11 5.93
CA CYS A 134 11.07 8.24 6.37
C CYS A 134 12.25 8.20 5.40
N GLY A 135 12.00 8.27 4.10
CA GLY A 135 13.03 8.43 3.08
C GLY A 135 13.85 9.69 3.31
N LYS A 136 13.19 10.83 3.57
CA LYS A 136 13.86 12.09 3.89
C LYS A 136 14.66 12.00 5.19
N LYS A 137 14.11 11.39 6.25
CA LYS A 137 14.81 11.21 7.54
C LYS A 137 16.01 10.26 7.42
N ALA A 138 15.92 9.26 6.55
CA ALA A 138 16.95 8.26 6.30
C ALA A 138 18.05 8.72 5.33
N PHE A 139 17.80 9.78 4.56
CA PHE A 139 18.75 10.30 3.59
C PHE A 139 19.93 11.01 4.28
N SER A 140 21.12 10.75 3.77
CA SER A 140 22.39 11.36 4.16
C SER A 140 23.30 11.51 2.93
N PHE A 141 24.47 12.14 3.08
CA PHE A 141 25.41 12.33 1.97
C PHE A 141 25.89 11.02 1.32
N SER A 142 25.86 9.90 2.05
CA SER A 142 26.23 8.57 1.56
C SER A 142 25.05 7.76 0.98
N GLY A 143 23.86 8.36 0.93
CA GLY A 143 22.64 7.74 0.43
C GLY A 143 21.60 7.49 1.52
N VAL A 144 20.77 6.47 1.33
CA VAL A 144 19.67 6.11 2.24
C VAL A 144 20.16 5.10 3.28
N ASP A 145 20.07 5.48 4.56
CA ASP A 145 20.23 4.55 5.67
C ASP A 145 18.99 3.65 5.77
N LYS A 146 19.14 2.39 5.36
CA LYS A 146 18.05 1.42 5.30
C LYS A 146 17.48 1.10 6.68
N ALA A 147 18.32 1.04 7.72
CA ALA A 147 17.86 0.73 9.07
C ALA A 147 17.07 1.91 9.63
N LYS A 148 17.55 3.15 9.44
CA LYS A 148 16.84 4.36 9.82
C LYS A 148 15.52 4.50 9.07
N PHE A 149 15.48 4.14 7.79
CA PHE A 149 14.24 4.09 7.02
C PHE A 149 13.25 3.10 7.63
N LEU A 150 13.65 1.84 7.83
CA LEU A 150 12.77 0.79 8.34
C LEU A 150 12.25 1.10 9.74
N ASN A 151 13.12 1.59 10.63
CA ASN A 151 12.73 2.00 11.98
C ASN A 151 11.73 3.16 11.97
N CYS A 152 11.94 4.15 11.10
CA CYS A 152 10.98 5.23 10.92
C CYS A 152 9.66 4.70 10.34
N PHE A 153 9.72 3.86 9.30
CA PHE A 153 8.54 3.42 8.59
C PHE A 153 7.65 2.53 9.45
N ALA A 154 8.23 1.66 10.27
CA ALA A 154 7.50 0.88 11.26
C ALA A 154 6.82 1.75 12.34
N ALA A 155 7.36 2.94 12.61
CA ALA A 155 6.76 3.88 13.56
C ALA A 155 5.62 4.71 12.93
N GLU A 156 5.76 5.14 11.66
CA GLU A 156 4.73 5.91 10.94
C GLU A 156 3.57 5.00 10.47
N ALA A 157 3.86 3.77 10.02
CA ALA A 157 2.90 2.76 9.57
C ALA A 157 2.85 1.59 10.57
N LYS A 158 2.28 1.84 11.75
CA LYS A 158 2.31 0.89 12.87
C LYS A 158 1.65 -0.44 12.49
N GLY A 159 2.42 -1.52 12.65
CA GLY A 159 1.96 -2.89 12.36
C GLY A 159 2.37 -3.42 10.99
N ILE A 160 2.97 -2.59 10.12
CA ILE A 160 3.61 -3.07 8.90
C ILE A 160 4.68 -4.10 9.25
N SER A 161 4.65 -5.23 8.55
CA SER A 161 5.64 -6.28 8.64
C SER A 161 6.99 -5.80 8.09
N GLU A 162 8.07 -6.25 8.71
CA GLU A 162 9.42 -5.97 8.21
C GLU A 162 9.64 -6.36 6.73
N PRO A 163 9.21 -7.54 6.24
CA PRO A 163 9.36 -7.88 4.83
C PRO A 163 8.61 -6.92 3.91
N CYS A 164 7.43 -6.43 4.30
CA CYS A 164 6.72 -5.42 3.53
C CYS A 164 7.45 -4.07 3.55
N GLY A 165 7.93 -3.64 4.73
CA GLY A 165 8.71 -2.40 4.88
C GLY A 165 9.96 -2.36 3.99
N LYS A 166 10.61 -3.51 3.77
CA LYS A 166 11.78 -3.62 2.87
C LYS A 166 11.46 -3.28 1.41
N CYS A 167 10.22 -3.45 0.95
CA CYS A 167 9.82 -3.03 -0.40
C CYS A 167 9.94 -1.51 -0.59
N PHE A 168 9.63 -0.73 0.46
CA PHE A 168 9.66 0.73 0.40
C PHE A 168 11.08 1.32 0.56
N VAL A 169 12.04 0.54 1.09
CA VAL A 169 13.46 0.93 1.10
C VAL A 169 13.96 1.13 -0.34
N GLY A 170 13.56 0.25 -1.25
CA GLY A 170 13.93 0.35 -2.67
C GLY A 170 13.40 1.64 -3.30
N ALA A 171 12.16 2.03 -2.99
CA ALA A 171 11.57 3.28 -3.44
C ALA A 171 12.32 4.50 -2.89
N ALA A 172 12.73 4.49 -1.63
CA ALA A 172 13.54 5.57 -1.05
C ALA A 172 14.90 5.69 -1.73
N VAL A 173 15.58 4.56 -1.99
CA VAL A 173 16.88 4.54 -2.70
C VAL A 173 16.71 5.04 -4.14
N TYR A 174 15.66 4.61 -4.84
CA TYR A 174 15.35 5.08 -6.19
C TYR A 174 15.07 6.59 -6.21
N GLY A 175 14.25 7.08 -5.28
CA GLY A 175 13.90 8.49 -5.20
C GLY A 175 15.13 9.39 -5.02
N VAL A 176 16.07 8.99 -4.17
CA VAL A 176 17.33 9.72 -3.97
C VAL A 176 18.24 9.64 -5.20
N LYS A 177 18.33 8.49 -5.88
CA LYS A 177 19.24 8.32 -7.02
C LYS A 177 18.75 8.94 -8.31
N ASN A 178 17.45 8.83 -8.59
CA ASN A 178 16.88 9.17 -9.90
C ASN A 178 16.00 10.42 -9.85
N CYS A 179 15.39 10.70 -8.69
CA CYS A 179 14.37 11.74 -8.56
C CYS A 179 14.75 12.90 -7.64
N ALA A 180 15.96 12.92 -7.07
CA ALA A 180 16.34 13.91 -6.07
C ALA A 180 16.08 15.35 -6.51
N MET A 181 16.44 15.72 -7.75
CA MET A 181 16.21 17.06 -8.27
C MET A 181 14.72 17.38 -8.43
N LYS A 182 13.89 16.41 -8.80
CA LYS A 182 12.44 16.57 -8.97
C LYS A 182 11.71 16.63 -7.62
N CYS A 183 12.24 15.94 -6.62
CA CYS A 183 11.67 15.84 -5.28
C CYS A 183 12.21 16.88 -4.28
N MET A 184 13.18 17.72 -4.68
CA MET A 184 13.87 18.66 -3.79
C MET A 184 12.91 19.66 -3.12
N MET A 185 11.94 20.17 -3.87
CA MET A 185 10.97 21.15 -3.38
C MET A 185 9.87 20.50 -2.54
N SER A 186 9.34 19.37 -3.04
CA SER A 186 8.34 18.58 -2.33
C SER A 186 8.36 17.14 -2.82
N TRP A 187 8.08 16.21 -1.92
CA TRP A 187 7.93 14.78 -2.24
C TRP A 187 6.64 14.49 -3.01
N CYS A 188 5.63 15.36 -2.90
CA CYS A 188 4.34 15.25 -3.56
C CYS A 188 4.19 16.19 -4.76
N SER A 189 5.28 16.85 -5.20
CA SER A 189 5.23 17.63 -6.44
C SER A 189 4.94 16.71 -7.62
N GLU A 190 4.25 17.24 -8.63
CA GLU A 190 3.96 16.50 -9.87
C GLU A 190 5.24 15.89 -10.48
N GLY A 191 6.32 16.69 -10.55
CA GLY A 191 7.60 16.21 -11.07
C GLY A 191 8.23 15.08 -10.25
N CYS A 192 8.09 15.09 -8.93
CA CYS A 192 8.58 14.00 -8.08
C CYS A 192 7.76 12.73 -8.26
N LEU A 193 6.42 12.86 -8.26
CA LEU A 193 5.51 11.75 -8.42
C LEU A 193 5.67 11.08 -9.79
N ALA A 194 5.75 11.88 -10.86
CA ALA A 194 6.01 11.40 -12.22
C ALA A 194 7.36 10.68 -12.32
N CYS A 195 8.41 11.20 -11.68
CA CYS A 195 9.72 10.55 -11.70
C CYS A 195 9.70 9.18 -10.98
N ALA A 196 8.96 9.08 -9.87
CA ALA A 196 8.86 7.83 -9.10
C ALA A 196 7.87 6.81 -9.70
N GLN A 197 7.09 7.19 -10.70
CA GLN A 197 5.98 6.39 -11.23
C GLN A 197 6.42 5.03 -11.76
N GLU A 198 7.48 4.99 -12.57
CA GLU A 198 8.00 3.73 -13.13
C GLU A 198 8.40 2.75 -12.01
N TYR A 199 9.05 3.26 -10.95
CA TYR A 199 9.43 2.43 -9.81
C TYR A 199 8.21 1.94 -9.02
N ARG A 200 7.18 2.80 -8.86
CA ARG A 200 5.94 2.44 -8.18
C ARG A 200 5.18 1.34 -8.91
N GLU A 201 4.95 1.51 -10.21
CA GLU A 201 4.14 0.59 -11.02
C GLU A 201 4.84 -0.72 -11.35
N GLY A 202 6.18 -0.75 -11.33
CA GLY A 202 6.95 -1.96 -11.58
C GLY A 202 7.53 -2.56 -10.29
N PRO A 203 8.81 -2.29 -9.96
CA PRO A 203 9.53 -2.95 -8.86
C PRO A 203 8.82 -2.91 -7.51
N LEU A 204 8.19 -1.79 -7.15
CA LEU A 204 7.50 -1.67 -5.87
C LEU A 204 6.22 -2.53 -5.86
N LYS A 205 5.38 -2.42 -6.88
CA LYS A 205 4.14 -3.21 -7.02
C LYS A 205 4.42 -4.70 -7.06
N GLU A 206 5.48 -5.14 -7.76
CA GLU A 206 5.92 -6.54 -7.75
C GLU A 206 6.39 -6.97 -6.35
N CYS A 207 7.12 -6.11 -5.64
CA CYS A 207 7.58 -6.42 -4.29
C CYS A 207 6.43 -6.49 -3.29
N VAL A 208 5.46 -5.56 -3.36
CA VAL A 208 4.32 -5.48 -2.45
C VAL A 208 3.30 -6.58 -2.75
N GLY A 209 3.01 -6.82 -4.04
CA GLY A 209 2.06 -7.83 -4.50
C GLY A 209 0.61 -7.35 -4.63
N PHE A 210 0.36 -6.04 -4.49
CA PHE A 210 -0.94 -5.40 -4.69
C PHE A 210 -0.75 -3.89 -4.91
N ASP A 211 -1.82 -3.21 -5.33
CA ASP A 211 -1.85 -1.75 -5.47
C ASP A 211 -1.80 -1.08 -4.09
N THR A 212 -0.80 -0.21 -3.89
CA THR A 212 -0.69 0.62 -2.68
C THR A 212 -1.51 1.90 -2.84
N PRO A 213 -2.03 2.49 -1.75
CA PRO A 213 -2.64 3.82 -1.80
C PRO A 213 -1.71 4.83 -2.48
N GLU A 214 -2.22 5.54 -3.47
CA GLU A 214 -1.41 6.46 -4.28
C GLU A 214 -1.24 7.83 -3.64
N ALA A 215 -0.13 8.50 -3.94
CA ALA A 215 0.07 9.91 -3.58
C ALA A 215 -0.70 10.83 -4.52
N SER A 216 -1.22 11.94 -4.00
CA SER A 216 -1.80 13.02 -4.82
C SER A 216 -0.79 14.16 -4.97
N THR A 217 -0.96 15.01 -5.98
CA THR A 217 -0.14 16.22 -6.06
C THR A 217 -0.42 17.16 -4.88
N CYS A 218 0.63 17.88 -4.50
CA CYS A 218 0.63 19.10 -3.70
C CYS A 218 1.38 20.17 -4.51
#